data_AF-A0A673NIA1-F1
#
_entry.id   AF-A0A673NIA1-F1
#
_cell.length_a   1.000
_cell.length_b   1.000
_cell.length_c   1.000
_cell.angle_alpha   90.00
_cell.angle_beta   90.00
_cell.angle_gamma   90.00
#
_symmetry.space_group_name_H-M   'P 1'
#
loop_
_entity.id
_entity.type
_entity.pdbx_description
1 polymer ?
#
loop_
_entity_poly.entity_id
_entity_poly.type
_entity_poly.pdbx_seq_one_letter_code
_entity_poly.pdbx_strand_id
1 'polypeptide(L)'
;MDVSGHSLFLLQQLNVQREFGFLCDCTVAIGNVYFKAHRAVLAAFSNYFKMIFIHQSRLMACAVCNLHFSQKSQLQEHMFAHEQKSWLQ
;
A
#
# COMPACT_ATOMS: atom_id res chain seq x y z
N MET A 1 13.11 -28.65 16.23
CA MET A 1 12.08 -27.67 16.64
C MET A 1 10.83 -27.97 15.85
N ASP A 2 9.70 -28.16 16.52
CA ASP A 2 8.41 -28.37 15.87
C ASP A 2 7.96 -27.06 15.20
N VAL A 3 7.99 -27.05 13.87
CA VAL A 3 7.66 -25.88 13.03
C VAL A 3 6.15 -25.57 13.07
N SER A 4 5.33 -26.56 13.43
CA SER A 4 3.87 -26.41 13.45
C SER A 4 3.41 -25.50 14.60
N GLY A 5 3.99 -25.64 15.79
CA GLY A 5 3.68 -24.77 16.93
C GLY A 5 4.12 -23.31 16.73
N HIS A 6 5.28 -23.09 16.12
CA HIS A 6 5.79 -21.73 15.91
C HIS A 6 4.92 -20.93 14.93
N SER A 7 4.52 -21.53 13.81
CA SER A 7 3.69 -20.84 12.81
C SER A 7 2.30 -20.51 13.36
N LEU A 8 1.71 -21.39 14.16
CA LEU A 8 0.44 -21.12 14.85
C LEU A 8 0.58 -19.97 15.85
N PHE A 9 1.62 -19.97 16.68
CA PHE A 9 1.86 -18.89 17.63
C PHE A 9 2.08 -17.54 16.92
N LEU A 10 2.85 -17.52 15.82
CA LEU A 10 3.03 -16.33 15.00
C LEU A 10 1.70 -15.79 14.47
N LEU A 11 0.85 -16.66 13.91
CA LEU A 11 -0.48 -16.26 13.42
C LEU A 11 -1.38 -15.71 14.53
N GLN A 12 -1.32 -16.30 15.73
CA GLN A 12 -2.03 -15.79 16.90
C GLN A 12 -1.55 -14.38 17.28
N GLN A 13 -0.23 -14.14 17.33
CA GLN A 13 0.32 -12.82 17.64
C GLN A 13 -0.05 -11.77 16.58
N LEU A 14 -0.03 -12.13 15.28
CA LEU A 14 -0.48 -11.24 14.20
C LEU A 14 -1.97 -10.91 14.30
N ASN A 15 -2.80 -11.84 14.77
CA ASN A 15 -4.22 -11.55 15.01
C ASN A 15 -4.43 -10.60 16.18
N VAL A 16 -3.69 -10.76 17.28
CA VAL A 16 -3.72 -9.82 18.41
C VAL A 16 -3.30 -8.41 17.96
N GLN A 17 -2.22 -8.28 17.19
CA GLN A 17 -1.80 -7.00 16.61
C GLN A 17 -2.90 -6.36 15.76
N ARG A 18 -3.61 -7.15 14.95
CA ARG A 18 -4.75 -6.70 14.14
C ARG A 18 -5.90 -6.16 14.99
N GLU A 19 -6.26 -6.87 16.06
CA GLU A 19 -7.38 -6.49 16.96
C GLU A 19 -7.11 -5.18 17.71
N PHE A 20 -5.88 -4.98 18.17
CA PHE A 20 -5.48 -3.74 18.84
C PHE A 20 -5.00 -2.64 17.88
N GLY A 21 -4.86 -2.94 16.59
CA GLY A 21 -4.39 -2.02 15.56
C GLY A 21 -2.89 -1.68 15.63
N PHE A 22 -2.10 -2.44 16.40
CA PHE A 22 -0.65 -2.26 16.46
C PHE A 22 0.03 -2.87 15.23
N LEU A 23 1.10 -2.22 14.75
CA LEU A 23 1.94 -2.69 13.64
C LEU A 23 1.20 -2.96 12.30
N CYS A 24 -0.10 -2.64 12.23
CA CYS A 24 -0.88 -2.70 11.02
C CYS A 24 -0.48 -1.55 10.08
N ASP A 25 -0.03 -1.92 8.89
CA ASP A 25 0.50 -1.02 7.86
C ASP A 25 -0.53 -0.69 6.75
N CYS A 26 -1.75 -1.23 6.85
CA CYS A 26 -2.86 -0.87 5.97
C CYS A 26 -4.21 -0.91 6.68
N THR A 27 -5.20 -0.30 6.02
CA THR A 27 -6.61 -0.35 6.43
C THR A 27 -7.44 -0.67 5.19
N VAL A 28 -8.26 -1.72 5.25
CA VAL A 28 -9.19 -2.11 4.18
C VAL A 28 -10.55 -1.52 4.49
N ALA A 29 -11.09 -0.72 3.58
CA ALA A 29 -12.43 -0.17 3.69
C ALA A 29 -13.42 -1.02 2.88
N ILE A 30 -14.53 -1.41 3.51
CA ILE A 30 -15.64 -2.12 2.85
C ILE A 30 -16.91 -1.34 3.21
N GLY A 31 -17.41 -0.56 2.26
CA GLY A 31 -18.48 0.41 2.54
C GLY A 31 -18.01 1.44 3.57
N ASN A 32 -18.71 1.52 4.70
CA ASN A 32 -18.40 2.42 5.82
C ASN A 32 -17.61 1.74 6.95
N VAL A 33 -17.15 0.50 6.77
CA VAL A 33 -16.41 -0.26 7.79
C VAL A 33 -14.92 -0.31 7.43
N TYR A 34 -14.07 -0.13 8.44
CA TYR A 34 -12.62 -0.06 8.28
C TYR A 34 -11.92 -1.17 9.08
N PHE A 35 -11.08 -1.95 8.42
CA PHE A 35 -10.37 -3.08 8.99
C PHE A 35 -8.86 -2.84 8.97
N LYS A 36 -8.22 -2.77 10.14
CA LYS A 36 -6.75 -2.80 10.25
C LYS A 36 -6.22 -4.15 9.77
N ALA A 37 -5.11 -4.15 9.04
CA ALA A 37 -4.50 -5.36 8.52
C ALA A 37 -3.01 -5.18 8.24
N HIS A 38 -2.35 -6.31 7.95
CA HIS A 38 -0.96 -6.39 7.53
C HIS A 38 -0.88 -6.69 6.03
N ARG A 39 -0.25 -5.81 5.25
CA ARG A 39 -0.10 -5.97 3.78
C ARG A 39 0.58 -7.28 3.43
N ALA A 40 1.61 -7.66 4.19
CA ALA A 40 2.36 -8.89 3.98
C ALA A 40 1.47 -10.15 4.11
N VAL A 41 0.61 -10.18 5.14
CA VAL A 41 -0.34 -11.29 5.36
C VAL A 41 -1.37 -11.33 4.23
N LEU A 42 -2.00 -10.20 3.92
CA LEU A 42 -2.97 -10.11 2.82
C LEU A 42 -2.37 -10.54 1.47
N ALA A 43 -1.14 -10.13 1.16
CA ALA A 43 -0.45 -10.49 -0.08
C ALA A 43 -0.06 -11.97 -0.15
N ALA A 44 0.25 -12.60 0.99
CA ALA A 44 0.59 -14.02 1.04
C ALA A 44 -0.61 -14.92 0.70
N PHE A 45 -1.83 -14.49 1.04
CA PHE A 45 -3.05 -15.28 0.88
C PHE A 45 -4.02 -14.78 -0.20
N SER A 46 -3.70 -13.68 -0.90
CA SER A 46 -4.54 -13.14 -1.98
C SER A 46 -3.71 -12.50 -3.09
N ASN A 47 -3.82 -13.03 -4.30
CA ASN A 47 -3.17 -12.45 -5.49
C ASN A 47 -3.68 -11.05 -5.81
N TYR A 48 -4.95 -10.75 -5.50
CA TYR A 48 -5.51 -9.40 -5.68
C TYR A 48 -4.75 -8.38 -4.82
N PHE A 49 -4.62 -8.65 -3.51
CA PHE A 49 -3.86 -7.79 -2.61
C PHE A 49 -2.37 -7.75 -2.96
N LYS A 50 -1.79 -8.90 -3.33
CA LYS A 50 -0.39 -8.98 -3.77
C LYS A 50 -0.10 -8.05 -4.94
N MET A 51 -0.93 -8.10 -5.99
CA MET A 51 -0.77 -7.23 -7.15
C MET A 51 -0.94 -5.76 -6.79
N ILE A 52 -1.97 -5.41 -6.00
CA ILE A 52 -2.20 -4.02 -5.58
C ILE A 52 -1.00 -3.46 -4.81
N PHE A 53 -0.48 -4.21 -3.83
CA PHE A 53 0.61 -3.72 -3.00
C PHE A 53 1.96 -3.65 -3.74
N ILE A 54 2.20 -4.54 -4.70
CA ILE A 54 3.40 -4.49 -5.56
C ILE A 54 3.28 -3.37 -6.60
N HIS A 55 2.09 -3.12 -7.16
CA HIS A 55 1.92 -2.06 -8.14
C HIS A 55 1.93 -0.69 -7.50
N GLN A 56 1.27 -0.49 -6.36
CA GLN A 56 1.29 0.81 -5.67
C GLN A 56 2.70 1.22 -5.23
N SER A 57 3.56 0.29 -4.82
CA SER A 57 4.95 0.62 -4.47
C SER A 57 5.82 1.02 -5.67
N ARG A 58 5.36 0.76 -6.89
CA ARG A 58 6.04 1.13 -8.14
C ARG A 58 5.50 2.41 -8.77
N LEU A 59 4.41 2.97 -8.25
CA LEU A 59 3.88 4.21 -8.77
C LEU A 59 4.75 5.38 -8.30
N MET A 60 5.08 6.28 -9.23
CA MET A 60 5.77 7.53 -8.90
C MET A 60 4.73 8.63 -8.74
N ALA A 61 4.75 9.33 -7.61
CA ALA A 61 3.83 10.43 -7.34
C ALA A 61 4.42 11.77 -7.77
N CYS A 62 3.61 12.62 -8.40
CA CYS A 62 3.97 14.01 -8.63
C CYS A 62 4.00 14.79 -7.31
N ALA A 63 5.12 15.43 -7.00
CA ALA A 63 5.26 16.23 -5.77
C ALA A 63 4.34 17.45 -5.70
N VAL A 64 3.82 17.92 -6.85
CA VAL A 64 2.96 19.13 -6.93
C VAL A 64 1.48 18.78 -6.70
N CYS A 65 0.99 17.68 -7.28
CA CYS A 65 -0.45 17.35 -7.25
C CYS A 65 -0.79 15.94 -6.72
N ASN A 66 0.21 15.15 -6.29
CA ASN A 66 0.07 13.77 -5.82
C ASN A 66 -0.60 12.79 -6.81
N LEU A 67 -0.65 13.13 -8.09
CA LEU A 67 -1.07 12.18 -9.12
C LEU A 67 0.00 11.09 -9.28
N HIS A 68 -0.45 9.85 -9.39
CA HIS A 68 0.42 8.67 -9.45
C HIS A 68 0.57 8.18 -10.88
N PHE A 69 1.80 7.79 -11.26
CA PHE A 69 2.15 7.34 -12.61
C PHE A 69 2.87 6.00 -12.54
N SER A 70 2.62 5.13 -13.51
CA SER A 70 3.24 3.79 -13.55
C SER A 70 4.63 3.79 -14.19
N GLN A 71 4.99 4.87 -14.91
CA GLN A 71 6.31 5.03 -15.51
C GLN A 71 6.91 6.41 -15.24
N LYS A 72 8.26 6.46 -15.17
CA LYS A 72 9.01 7.71 -14.98
C LYS A 72 8.80 8.70 -16.13
N SER A 73 8.76 8.22 -17.38
CA SER A 73 8.49 9.05 -18.57
C SER A 73 7.17 9.81 -18.45
N GLN A 74 6.10 9.13 -18.02
CA GLN A 74 4.78 9.73 -17.81
C GLN A 74 4.81 10.81 -16.71
N LEU A 75 5.51 10.57 -15.61
CA LEU A 75 5.67 11.59 -14.57
C LEU A 75 6.46 12.79 -15.08
N GLN A 76 7.54 12.57 -15.84
CA GLN A 76 8.35 13.65 -16.43
C GLN A 76 7.53 14.47 -17.43
N GLU A 77 6.80 13.83 -18.33
CA GLU A 77 5.87 14.48 -19.25
C GLU A 77 4.82 15.32 -18.51
N HIS A 78 4.25 14.77 -17.42
CA HIS A 78 3.31 15.48 -16.58
C HIS A 78 3.92 16.71 -15.89
N MET A 79 5.19 16.65 -15.44
CA MET A 79 5.85 17.76 -14.75
C MET A 79 5.92 19.04 -15.61
N PHE A 80 6.05 18.92 -16.94
CA PHE A 80 6.00 20.07 -17.84
C PHE A 80 4.67 20.83 -17.81
N ALA A 81 3.55 20.17 -17.47
CA ALA A 81 2.26 20.82 -17.32
C ALA A 81 2.20 21.77 -16.11
N HIS A 82 3.08 21.59 -15.12
CA HIS A 82 3.24 22.53 -14.01
C HIS A 82 4.19 23.68 -14.36
N GLU A 83 5.23 23.42 -15.16
CA GLU A 83 6.20 24.44 -15.60
C GLU A 83 5.56 25.52 -16.50
N GLN A 84 4.59 25.15 -17.36
CA GLN A 84 3.85 26.11 -18.20
C GLN A 84 2.95 27.07 -17.40
N LYS A 85 2.65 26.79 -16.11
CA LYS A 85 1.90 27.71 -15.23
C LYS A 85 2.78 28.78 -14.58
N SER A 86 4.11 28.68 -14.71
CA SER A 86 5.06 29.69 -14.23
C SER A 86 5.13 30.94 -15.11
N TRP A 87 4.58 30.90 -16.33
CA TRP A 87 4.64 32.01 -17.30
C TRP A 87 3.36 32.88 -17.33
N LEU A 88 2.39 32.61 -16.45
CA LEU A 88 1.14 33.37 -16.31
C LEU A 88 1.11 34.28 -15.07
N GLN A 89 2.29 34.66 -14.55
CA GLN A 89 2.43 35.71 -13.55
C GLN A 89 3.11 36.93 -14.16
#